data_AF-A0A8T3NTN3-F1
#
_entry.id   AF-A0A8T3NTN3-F1
#
_cell.length_a   1.000
_cell.length_b   1.000
_cell.length_c   1.000
_cell.angle_alpha   90.00
_cell.angle_beta   90.00
_cell.angle_gamma   90.00
#
_symmetry.space_group_name_H-M   'P 1'
#
loop_
_entity.id
_entity.type
_entity.pdbx_description
1 polymer ?
#
loop_
_entity_poly.entity_id
_entity_poly.type
_entity_poly.pdbx_seq_one_letter_code
_entity_poly.pdbx_strand_id
1 'polypeptide(L)'
;MSVDARQRARNKIARLAGQGLDLVSFWRESTEALASAVPYYLAPCWYTLDPASLLVTSHFHEGVPELPPQWLMREYYKDDVNKLADVARSERGISTLHDATGGDPTGSPRWQANIALGGDQEIIAGLRTQAGHVWGAVGLYRETGQPLFDDQ
;
A
#
# COMPACT_ATOMS: atom_id res chain seq x y z
N MET A 1 -15.78 9.71 7.14
CA MET A 1 -14.67 10.58 7.57
C MET A 1 -14.90 11.98 7.04
N SER A 2 -14.52 13.05 7.76
CA SER A 2 -14.71 14.41 7.25
C SER A 2 -13.69 14.73 6.14
N VAL A 3 -14.12 15.39 5.07
CA VAL A 3 -13.27 15.92 3.97
C VAL A 3 -12.04 16.67 4.51
N ASP A 4 -12.23 17.35 5.63
CA ASP A 4 -11.22 18.10 6.35
C ASP A 4 -10.06 17.23 6.88
N ALA A 5 -10.32 16.00 7.34
CA ALA A 5 -9.26 15.08 7.79
C ALA A 5 -8.35 14.64 6.64
N ARG A 6 -8.94 14.30 5.49
CA ARG A 6 -8.19 13.91 4.27
C ARG A 6 -7.34 15.06 3.74
N GLN A 7 -7.89 16.28 3.72
CA GLN A 7 -7.15 17.46 3.30
C GLN A 7 -5.97 17.77 4.23
N ARG A 8 -6.16 17.65 5.56
CA ARG A 8 -5.08 17.81 6.53
C ARG A 8 -3.99 16.76 6.36
N ALA A 9 -4.35 15.49 6.20
CA ALA A 9 -3.38 14.41 5.98
C ALA A 9 -2.56 14.66 4.71
N ARG A 10 -3.23 15.01 3.60
CA ARG A 10 -2.57 15.37 2.34
C ARG A 10 -1.60 16.54 2.53
N ASN A 11 -2.02 17.60 3.21
CA ASN A 11 -1.18 18.76 3.47
C ASN A 11 0.02 18.42 4.36
N LYS A 12 -0.16 17.58 5.39
CA LYS A 12 0.94 17.11 6.26
C LYS A 12 1.97 16.33 5.43
N ILE A 13 1.53 15.35 4.62
CA ILE A 13 2.42 14.54 3.77
C ILE A 13 3.17 15.41 2.77
N ALA A 14 2.49 16.35 2.10
CA ALA A 14 3.14 17.27 1.15
C ALA A 14 4.21 18.13 1.82
N ARG A 15 3.97 18.59 3.05
CA ARG A 15 4.97 19.34 3.82
C ARG A 15 6.16 18.46 4.21
N LEU A 16 5.92 17.25 4.69
CA LEU A 16 6.98 16.29 5.05
C LEU A 16 7.90 15.98 3.87
N ALA A 17 7.34 15.84 2.66
CA ALA A 17 8.11 15.58 1.45
C ALA A 17 9.10 16.72 1.10
N GLY A 18 8.83 17.95 1.56
CA GLY A 18 9.70 19.10 1.34
C GLY A 18 10.76 19.32 2.44
N GLN A 19 10.81 18.50 3.49
CA GLN A 19 11.67 18.71 4.66
C GLN A 19 13.05 18.04 4.56
N GLY A 20 13.30 17.25 3.51
CA GLY A 20 14.58 16.53 3.36
C GLY A 20 14.80 15.43 4.40
N LEU A 21 13.72 14.84 4.91
CA LEU A 21 13.78 13.71 5.83
C LEU A 21 14.41 12.49 5.15
N ASP A 22 15.07 11.64 5.93
CA ASP A 22 15.39 10.30 5.49
C ASP A 22 14.10 9.50 5.28
N LEU A 23 14.20 8.41 4.51
CA LEU A 23 13.04 7.64 4.06
C LEU A 23 12.23 7.03 5.21
N VAL A 24 12.92 6.56 6.27
CA VAL A 24 12.27 5.96 7.44
C VAL A 24 11.50 7.03 8.22
N SER A 25 12.13 8.17 8.49
CA SER A 25 11.47 9.30 9.15
C SER A 25 10.27 9.81 8.35
N PHE A 26 10.41 9.93 7.03
CA PHE A 26 9.31 10.35 6.15
C PHE A 26 8.12 9.38 6.20
N TRP A 27 8.35 8.07 6.10
CA TRP A 27 7.29 7.08 6.13
C TRP A 27 6.63 6.93 7.50
N ARG A 28 7.39 7.05 8.60
CA ARG A 28 6.82 7.06 9.95
C ARG A 28 5.87 8.24 10.16
N GLU A 29 6.32 9.45 9.82
CA GLU A 29 5.49 10.66 9.94
C GLU A 29 4.29 10.66 8.97
N SER A 30 4.46 10.08 7.77
CA SER A 30 3.38 9.92 6.79
C SER A 30 2.36 8.89 7.25
N THR A 31 2.79 7.84 7.95
CA THR A 31 1.90 6.82 8.53
C THR A 31 0.93 7.44 9.53
N GLU A 32 1.42 8.31 10.42
CA GLU A 32 0.56 9.04 11.37
C GLU A 32 -0.45 9.94 10.66
N ALA A 33 0.00 10.65 9.61
CA ALA A 33 -0.88 11.49 8.80
C ALA A 33 -1.97 10.65 8.12
N LEU A 34 -1.58 9.52 7.54
CA LEU A 34 -2.44 8.61 6.79
C LEU A 34 -3.51 7.97 7.69
N ALA A 35 -3.14 7.54 8.90
CA ALA A 35 -4.06 6.94 9.86
C ALA A 35 -5.27 7.83 10.18
N SER A 36 -5.09 9.15 10.15
CA SER A 36 -6.18 10.11 10.39
C SER A 36 -7.20 10.22 9.25
N ALA A 37 -6.84 9.75 8.05
CA ALA A 37 -7.61 9.94 6.82
C ALA A 37 -8.04 8.62 6.15
N VAL A 38 -7.31 7.53 6.39
CA VAL A 38 -7.60 6.19 5.86
C VAL A 38 -7.32 5.18 6.98
N PRO A 39 -8.36 4.76 7.73
CA PRO A 39 -8.21 3.71 8.73
C PRO A 39 -7.72 2.42 8.09
N TYR A 40 -6.69 1.85 8.68
CA TYR A 40 -6.07 0.60 8.28
C TYR A 40 -5.78 -0.26 9.52
N TYR A 41 -5.56 -1.54 9.28
CA TYR A 41 -5.18 -2.53 10.29
C TYR A 41 -3.66 -2.60 10.45
N LEU A 42 -3.19 -2.63 11.70
CA LEU A 42 -1.78 -2.69 12.11
C LEU A 42 -0.92 -1.53 11.61
N ALA A 43 -0.25 -1.68 10.47
CA ALA A 43 0.70 -0.72 9.93
C ALA A 43 0.68 -0.75 8.39
N PRO A 44 0.91 0.40 7.71
CA PRO A 44 1.11 0.43 6.28
C PRO A 44 2.39 -0.31 5.90
N CYS A 45 2.35 -0.94 4.74
CA CYS A 45 3.50 -1.61 4.15
C CYS A 45 4.05 -0.73 3.02
N TRP A 46 5.13 0.01 3.32
CA TRP A 46 5.75 0.93 2.36
C TRP A 46 6.83 0.21 1.56
N TYR A 47 6.91 0.56 0.27
CA TYR A 47 7.91 0.07 -0.66
C TYR A 47 8.47 1.24 -1.47
N THR A 48 9.77 1.23 -1.74
CA THR A 48 10.30 1.92 -2.93
C THR A 48 10.41 0.93 -4.07
N LEU A 49 10.20 1.43 -5.28
CA LEU A 49 10.28 0.65 -6.52
C LEU A 49 11.31 1.29 -7.44
N ASP A 50 12.08 0.47 -8.14
CA ASP A 50 12.86 0.92 -9.29
C ASP A 50 11.90 1.28 -10.44
N PRO A 51 11.88 2.52 -10.97
CA PRO A 51 10.89 2.92 -11.97
C PRO A 51 11.00 2.17 -13.30
N ALA A 52 12.15 1.58 -13.62
CA ALA A 52 12.36 0.86 -14.87
C ALA A 52 11.85 -0.59 -14.80
N SER A 53 12.19 -1.30 -13.72
CA SER A 53 11.87 -2.72 -13.53
C SER A 53 10.62 -2.97 -12.68
N LEU A 54 10.22 -1.99 -11.87
CA LEU A 54 9.20 -2.09 -10.81
C LEU A 54 9.56 -3.10 -9.70
N LEU A 55 10.85 -3.41 -9.57
CA LEU A 55 11.35 -4.22 -8.46
C LEU A 55 11.40 -3.39 -7.18
N VAL A 56 11.07 -4.03 -6.05
CA VAL A 56 11.19 -3.47 -4.72
C VAL A 56 12.67 -3.25 -4.42
N THR A 57 13.02 -2.01 -4.09
CA THR A 57 14.41 -1.60 -3.77
C THR A 57 14.58 -1.28 -2.29
N SER A 58 13.49 -0.95 -1.58
CA SER A 58 13.47 -0.83 -0.12
C SER A 58 12.07 -1.06 0.43
N HIS A 59 11.99 -1.28 1.75
CA HIS A 59 10.77 -1.56 2.47
C HIS A 59 10.77 -0.86 3.83
N PHE A 60 9.59 -0.48 4.31
CA PHE A 60 9.37 -0.09 5.70
C PHE A 60 7.98 -0.50 6.16
N HIS A 61 7.95 -1.16 7.31
CA HIS A 61 6.75 -1.55 8.02
C HIS A 61 7.10 -1.62 9.51
N GLU A 62 6.38 -0.88 10.34
CA GLU A 62 6.65 -0.83 11.77
C GLU A 62 6.37 -2.21 12.40
N GLY A 63 7.37 -2.82 13.03
CA GLY A 63 7.29 -4.19 13.56
C GLY A 63 7.79 -5.30 12.61
N VAL A 64 8.14 -4.97 11.37
CA VAL A 64 8.77 -5.89 10.40
C VAL A 64 10.10 -5.28 9.94
N PRO A 65 11.21 -5.57 10.63
CA PRO A 65 12.49 -4.90 10.38
C PRO A 65 13.14 -5.29 9.05
N GLU A 66 12.83 -6.47 8.53
CA GLU A 66 13.31 -6.96 7.25
C GLU A 66 12.13 -7.51 6.44
N LEU A 67 12.09 -7.19 5.14
CA LEU A 67 11.06 -7.67 4.24
C LEU A 67 11.17 -9.20 4.12
N PRO A 68 10.17 -9.98 4.55
CA PRO A 68 10.30 -11.42 4.54
C PRO A 68 10.43 -11.97 3.10
N PRO A 69 11.41 -12.86 2.80
CA PRO A 69 11.63 -13.36 1.45
C PRO A 69 10.41 -14.02 0.80
N GLN A 70 9.54 -14.62 1.60
CA GLN A 70 8.30 -15.23 1.15
C GLN A 70 7.29 -14.21 0.60
N TRP A 71 7.34 -12.94 1.04
CA TRP A 71 6.51 -11.87 0.47
C TRP A 71 6.98 -11.55 -0.95
N LEU A 72 8.29 -11.40 -1.16
CA LEU A 72 8.87 -11.21 -2.48
C LEU A 72 8.67 -12.42 -3.41
N MET A 73 8.73 -13.63 -2.86
CA MET A 73 8.43 -14.85 -3.61
C MET A 73 7.00 -14.85 -4.16
N ARG A 74 6.02 -14.46 -3.33
CA ARG A 74 4.61 -14.33 -3.76
C ARG A 74 4.45 -13.23 -4.79
N GLU A 75 5.12 -12.10 -4.57
CA GLU A 75 5.06 -10.93 -5.45
C GLU A 75 5.58 -11.24 -6.87
N TYR A 76 6.75 -11.89 -6.98
CA TYR A 76 7.44 -12.04 -8.27
C TYR A 76 7.31 -13.41 -8.93
N TYR A 77 7.10 -14.48 -8.17
CA TYR A 77 7.16 -15.85 -8.71
C TYR A 77 5.83 -16.59 -8.71
N LYS A 78 4.81 -16.13 -7.97
CA LYS A 78 3.49 -16.77 -7.98
C LYS A 78 2.53 -16.02 -8.89
N ASP A 79 1.72 -16.76 -9.65
CA ASP A 79 0.60 -16.16 -10.38
C ASP A 79 -0.51 -15.79 -9.39
N ASP A 80 -0.86 -14.51 -9.39
CA ASP A 80 -1.90 -13.93 -8.53
C ASP A 80 -2.28 -12.55 -9.10
N VAL A 81 -3.30 -11.94 -8.50
CA VAL A 81 -3.76 -10.59 -8.82
C VAL A 81 -3.23 -9.56 -7.82
N ASN A 82 -3.50 -8.28 -8.07
CA ASN A 82 -3.16 -7.16 -7.19
C ASN A 82 -1.65 -7.09 -6.83
N LYS A 83 -0.78 -7.42 -7.78
CA LYS A 83 0.69 -7.27 -7.61
C LYS A 83 1.10 -5.80 -7.68
N LEU A 84 2.13 -5.42 -6.93
CA LEU A 84 2.72 -4.08 -6.92
C LEU A 84 3.03 -3.58 -8.33
N ALA A 85 3.65 -4.41 -9.15
CA ALA A 85 4.02 -4.05 -10.53
C ALA A 85 2.79 -3.84 -11.43
N ASP A 86 1.73 -4.61 -11.24
CA ASP A 86 0.51 -4.50 -12.04
C ASP A 86 -0.29 -3.26 -11.63
N VAL A 87 -0.38 -2.99 -10.33
CA VAL A 87 -0.99 -1.75 -9.81
C VAL A 87 -0.19 -0.53 -10.26
N ALA A 88 1.14 -0.58 -10.22
CA ALA A 88 2.02 0.49 -10.67
C ALA A 88 1.86 0.79 -12.17
N ARG A 89 1.63 -0.21 -13.02
CA ARG A 89 1.39 -0.04 -14.46
C ARG A 89 -0.03 0.39 -14.80
N SER A 90 -0.99 0.14 -13.91
CA SER A 90 -2.38 0.48 -14.15
C SER A 90 -2.58 2.00 -14.28
N GLU A 91 -3.50 2.42 -15.14
CA GLU A 91 -3.87 3.83 -15.29
C GLU A 91 -4.34 4.43 -13.96
N ARG A 92 -5.15 3.65 -13.22
CA ARG A 92 -5.68 4.06 -11.92
C ARG A 92 -4.59 4.20 -10.86
N GLY A 93 -3.54 3.39 -10.90
CA GLY A 93 -2.43 3.40 -9.93
C GLY A 93 -2.84 3.04 -8.50
N ILE A 94 -4.05 2.53 -8.32
CA ILE A 94 -4.59 2.06 -7.05
C ILE A 94 -5.54 0.90 -7.35
N SER A 95 -5.48 -0.15 -6.55
CA SER A 95 -6.34 -1.33 -6.69
C SER A 95 -6.55 -1.99 -5.34
N THR A 96 -7.74 -2.56 -5.15
CA THR A 96 -8.04 -3.42 -4.01
C THR A 96 -8.01 -4.88 -4.44
N LEU A 97 -7.65 -5.77 -3.53
CA LEU A 97 -7.68 -7.20 -3.81
C LEU A 97 -9.10 -7.70 -4.10
N HIS A 98 -10.12 -7.06 -3.50
CA HIS A 98 -11.52 -7.38 -3.76
C HIS A 98 -11.92 -6.98 -5.19
N ASP A 99 -11.54 -5.77 -5.66
CA ASP A 99 -11.83 -5.36 -7.04
C ASP A 99 -11.11 -6.27 -8.04
N ALA A 100 -9.84 -6.59 -7.78
CA ALA A 100 -9.02 -7.43 -8.64
C ALA A 100 -9.52 -8.88 -8.75
N THR A 101 -10.39 -9.32 -7.83
CA THR A 101 -11.00 -10.65 -7.80
C THR A 101 -12.49 -10.65 -8.11
N GLY A 102 -13.07 -9.52 -8.51
CA GLY A 102 -14.50 -9.42 -8.80
C GLY A 102 -15.40 -9.54 -7.56
N GLY A 103 -14.86 -9.21 -6.38
CA GLY A 103 -15.57 -9.19 -5.12
C GLY A 103 -15.35 -10.41 -4.22
N ASP A 104 -14.77 -11.50 -4.74
CA ASP A 104 -14.48 -12.72 -3.96
C ASP A 104 -12.97 -13.06 -3.97
N PRO A 105 -12.23 -12.64 -2.93
CA PRO A 105 -10.80 -12.86 -2.88
C PRO A 105 -10.41 -14.25 -2.36
N THR A 106 -11.35 -15.12 -1.99
CA THR A 106 -11.07 -16.38 -1.27
C THR A 106 -10.17 -17.35 -2.05
N GLY A 107 -10.22 -17.28 -3.39
CA GLY A 107 -9.36 -18.05 -4.29
C GLY A 107 -7.94 -17.52 -4.44
N SER A 108 -7.64 -16.29 -4.00
CA SER A 108 -6.32 -15.67 -4.16
C SER A 108 -5.34 -16.18 -3.10
N PRO A 109 -4.17 -16.73 -3.49
CA PRO A 109 -3.09 -17.04 -2.55
C PRO A 109 -2.64 -15.86 -1.69
N ARG A 110 -2.72 -14.63 -2.23
CA ARG A 110 -2.45 -13.38 -1.53
C ARG A 110 -3.49 -13.10 -0.45
N TRP A 111 -4.77 -13.30 -0.72
CA TRP A 111 -5.80 -13.17 0.31
C TRP A 111 -5.61 -14.20 1.42
N GLN A 112 -5.37 -15.46 1.08
CA GLN A 112 -5.12 -16.54 2.05
C GLN A 112 -3.92 -16.24 2.95
N ALA A 113 -2.89 -15.59 2.39
CA ALA A 113 -1.75 -15.12 3.16
C ALA A 113 -2.09 -13.96 4.10
N ASN A 114 -2.88 -13.00 3.63
CA ASN A 114 -3.26 -11.82 4.39
C ASN A 114 -4.21 -12.19 5.54
N ILE A 115 -5.22 -13.04 5.29
CA ILE A 115 -6.20 -13.45 6.29
C ILE A 115 -5.56 -14.26 7.42
N ALA A 116 -4.51 -15.03 7.12
CA ALA A 116 -3.71 -15.74 8.14
C ALA A 116 -2.96 -14.78 9.09
N LEU A 117 -2.79 -13.51 8.68
CA LEU A 117 -2.23 -12.42 9.48
C LEU A 117 -3.31 -11.47 10.00
N GLY A 118 -4.60 -11.79 9.81
CA GLY A 118 -5.74 -10.96 10.21
C GLY A 118 -6.15 -9.87 9.22
N GLY A 119 -5.47 -9.76 8.07
CA GLY A 119 -5.81 -8.80 7.01
C GLY A 119 -6.78 -9.41 6.00
N ASP A 120 -8.05 -9.05 6.07
CA ASP A 120 -9.09 -9.52 5.15
C ASP A 120 -9.09 -8.74 3.83
N GLN A 121 -8.85 -7.44 3.92
CA GLN A 121 -8.78 -6.57 2.75
C GLN A 121 -7.37 -6.06 2.55
N GLU A 122 -7.01 -5.82 1.29
CA GLU A 122 -5.79 -5.14 0.91
C GLU A 122 -6.11 -4.09 -0.17
N ILE A 123 -5.53 -2.92 -0.01
CA ILE A 123 -5.43 -1.90 -1.06
C ILE A 123 -3.95 -1.59 -1.29
N ILE A 124 -3.57 -1.45 -2.55
CA ILE A 124 -2.24 -1.01 -2.96
C ILE A 124 -2.40 0.30 -3.72
N ALA A 125 -1.62 1.31 -3.35
CA ALA A 125 -1.52 2.56 -4.08
C ALA A 125 -0.08 2.78 -4.54
N GLY A 126 0.10 3.01 -5.85
CA GLY A 126 1.37 3.41 -6.45
C GLY A 126 1.69 4.86 -6.13
N LEU A 127 2.89 5.11 -5.62
CA LEU A 127 3.42 6.44 -5.32
C LEU A 127 4.12 6.97 -6.57
N ARG A 128 3.42 7.84 -7.30
CA ARG A 128 3.83 8.29 -8.63
C ARG A 128 3.98 9.80 -8.74
N THR A 129 4.87 10.20 -9.65
CA THR A 129 4.99 11.59 -10.09
C THR A 129 3.78 12.02 -10.93
N GLN A 130 3.65 13.33 -11.19
CA GLN A 130 2.64 13.85 -12.12
C GLN A 130 2.79 13.29 -13.55
N ALA A 131 4.01 12.92 -13.94
CA ALA A 131 4.30 12.29 -15.22
C ALA A 131 3.96 10.79 -15.26
N GLY A 132 3.49 10.21 -14.14
CA GLY A 132 3.11 8.79 -14.06
C GLY A 132 4.24 7.84 -13.64
N HIS A 133 5.49 8.30 -13.54
CA HIS A 133 6.58 7.46 -13.05
C HIS A 133 6.36 7.06 -11.59
N VAL A 134 6.40 5.75 -11.33
CA VAL A 134 6.21 5.15 -10.01
C VAL A 134 7.56 5.00 -9.32
N TRP A 135 7.66 5.50 -8.09
CA TRP A 135 8.87 5.41 -7.25
C TRP A 135 8.66 4.59 -5.98
N GLY A 136 7.43 4.17 -5.73
CA GLY A 136 7.08 3.39 -4.56
C GLY A 136 5.65 2.90 -4.60
N ALA A 137 5.26 2.18 -3.56
CA ALA A 137 3.89 1.77 -3.33
C ALA A 137 3.63 1.70 -1.83
N VAL A 138 2.35 1.78 -1.47
CA VAL A 138 1.89 1.54 -0.11
C VAL A 138 0.76 0.52 -0.12
N GLY A 139 0.94 -0.55 0.65
CA GLY A 139 -0.12 -1.51 0.97
C GLY A 139 -0.79 -1.15 2.28
N LEU A 140 -2.12 -1.12 2.31
CA LEU A 140 -2.92 -0.98 3.53
C LEU A 140 -3.87 -2.17 3.65
N TYR A 141 -4.16 -2.55 4.88
CA TYR A 141 -5.00 -3.69 5.19
C TYR A 141 -6.20 -3.29 6.03
N ARG A 142 -7.25 -4.10 6.05
CA ARG A 142 -8.33 -4.04 7.05
C ARG A 142 -8.59 -5.42 7.62
N GLU A 143 -8.97 -5.46 8.88
CA GLU A 143 -9.39 -6.70 9.55
C GLU A 143 -10.79 -7.13 9.09
N THR A 144 -11.13 -8.40 9.37
CA THR A 144 -12.43 -8.97 9.04
C THR A 144 -13.57 -8.19 9.68
N GLY A 145 -14.65 -7.98 8.92
CA GLY A 145 -15.85 -7.29 9.38
C GLY A 145 -15.80 -5.77 9.27
N GLN A 146 -14.67 -5.19 8.83
CA GLN A 146 -14.60 -3.77 8.48
C GLN A 146 -15.23 -3.50 7.10
N PRO A 147 -15.76 -2.28 6.85
CA PRO A 147 -16.25 -1.90 5.53
C PRO A 147 -15.19 -2.07 4.44
N LEU A 148 -15.60 -2.23 3.18
CA LEU A 148 -14.67 -2.24 2.04
C LEU A 148 -13.98 -0.89 1.87
N PHE A 149 -12.74 -0.88 1.35
CA PHE A 149 -12.17 0.37 0.84
C PHE A 149 -13.08 0.93 -0.26
N ASP A 150 -13.28 2.23 -0.26
CA ASP A 150 -14.15 2.93 -1.20
C ASP A 150 -13.40 4.08 -1.88
N ASP A 151 -14.04 4.65 -2.90
CA ASP A 151 -13.47 5.72 -3.73
C ASP A 151 -13.58 7.11 -3.10
N GLN A 152 -14.17 7.23 -1.90
CA GLN A 152 -14.40 8.53 -1.29
C GLN A 152 -13.17 9.07 -0.59
#